data_AF-A0A3B8WHM2-F1
#
_entry.id   AF-A0A3B8WHM2-F1
#
_cell.length_a   1.000
_cell.length_b   1.000
_cell.length_c   1.000
_cell.angle_alpha   90.00
_cell.angle_beta   90.00
_cell.angle_gamma   90.00
#
_symmetry.space_group_name_H-M   'P 1'
#
loop_
_entity.id
_entity.type
_entity.pdbx_description
1 polymer ?
#
loop_
_entity_poly.entity_id
_entity_poly.type
_entity_poly.pdbx_seq_one_letter_code
_entity_poly.pdbx_strand_id
1 'polypeptide(L)' 'MNKPALPLESTDTYNDQVRIVLVETTHSGNIGAVARAMKNMGLGNLWLVNPSSFPDEASYARASSA' A
#
# COMPACT_ATOMS: atom_id res chain seq x y z
N MET A 1 35.15 15.26 22.05
CA MET A 1 35.16 14.88 20.61
C MET A 1 33.77 14.37 20.29
N ASN A 2 32.85 15.29 19.98
CA ASN A 2 31.45 14.98 19.81
C ASN A 2 31.26 14.48 18.39
N LYS A 3 31.22 13.16 18.22
CA LYS A 3 30.79 12.56 16.96
C LYS A 3 29.30 12.92 16.80
N PRO A 4 28.88 13.66 15.76
CA PRO A 4 27.46 13.84 15.53
C PRO A 4 26.86 12.45 15.34
N ALA A 5 25.79 12.14 16.07
CA ALA A 5 24.98 10.96 15.78
C ALA A 5 24.61 11.05 14.30
N LEU A 6 25.02 10.04 13.53
CA LEU A 6 24.59 9.89 12.14
C LEU A 6 23.07 10.07 12.09
N PRO A 7 22.50 10.70 11.04
CA PRO A 7 21.06 10.70 10.86
C PRO A 7 20.61 9.25 11.00
N LEU A 8 19.66 8.98 11.90
CA LEU A 8 19.05 7.68 12.04
C LEU A 8 18.66 7.25 10.63
N GLU A 9 19.35 6.25 10.07
CA GLU A 9 19.07 5.83 8.71
C GLU A 9 17.59 5.47 8.65
N SER A 10 16.84 6.25 7.87
CA SER A 10 15.43 5.99 7.65
C SER A 10 15.34 4.57 7.09
N THR A 11 14.71 3.68 7.84
CA THR A 11 14.40 2.31 7.38
C THR A 11 13.42 2.31 6.21
N ASP A 12 12.92 3.48 5.82
CA ASP A 12 12.08 3.68 4.65
C ASP A 12 12.87 3.33 3.41
N THR A 13 12.55 2.17 2.85
CA THR A 13 13.06 1.76 1.55
C THR A 13 12.43 2.66 0.48
N TYR A 14 13.06 2.76 -0.70
CA TYR A 14 12.51 3.53 -1.82
C TYR A 14 11.03 3.17 -2.11
N ASN A 15 10.65 1.92 -1.89
CA ASN A 15 9.29 1.43 -2.13
C ASN A 15 8.24 2.05 -1.19
N ASP A 16 8.62 2.47 0.01
CA ASP A 16 7.72 3.12 0.98
C ASP A 16 7.38 4.56 0.56
N GLN A 17 8.19 5.13 -0.33
CA GLN A 17 8.01 6.47 -0.90
C GLN A 17 7.00 6.51 -2.06
N VAL A 18 6.63 5.35 -2.62
CA VAL A 18 5.68 5.26 -3.73
C VAL A 18 4.27 5.05 -3.19
N ARG A 19 3.44 6.08 -3.28
CA ARG A 19 2.02 6.02 -2.90
C ARG A 19 1.15 5.62 -4.09
N ILE A 20 0.41 4.52 -3.93
CA ILE A 20 -0.63 4.11 -4.88
C ILE A 20 -1.97 4.64 -4.37
N VAL A 21 -2.63 5.48 -5.15
CA VAL A 21 -3.92 6.10 -4.78
C VAL A 21 -5.01 5.60 -5.73
N LEU A 22 -6.02 4.91 -5.20
CA LEU A 22 -7.20 4.49 -5.95
C LEU A 22 -8.36 5.46 -5.64
N VAL A 23 -8.87 6.11 -6.68
CA VAL A 23 -9.95 7.11 -6.58
C VAL A 23 -11.24 6.50 -7.09
N GLU A 24 -12.31 6.60 -6.30
CA GLU A 24 -13.67 6.20 -6.67
C GLU A 24 -13.77 4.76 -7.20
N THR A 25 -13.05 3.84 -6.55
CA THR A 25 -13.07 2.44 -6.97
C THR A 25 -14.46 1.84 -6.77
N THR A 26 -15.11 1.49 -7.88
CA THR A 26 -16.48 0.95 -7.87
C THR A 26 -16.54 -0.50 -7.36
N HIS A 27 -15.57 -1.32 -7.79
CA HIS A 27 -15.54 -2.74 -7.46
C HIS A 27 -14.40 -3.00 -6.46
N SER A 28 -14.76 -3.24 -5.20
CA SER A 28 -13.84 -3.50 -4.10
C SER A 28 -12.86 -4.65 -4.32
N GLY A 29 -13.22 -5.65 -5.13
CA GLY A 29 -12.31 -6.71 -5.57
C GLY A 29 -11.06 -6.20 -6.31
N ASN A 30 -11.13 -5.03 -6.95
CA ASN A 30 -9.96 -4.41 -7.58
C ASN A 30 -8.99 -3.85 -6.54
N ILE A 31 -9.48 -3.41 -5.37
CA ILE A 31 -8.64 -2.95 -4.26
C ILE A 31 -7.77 -4.12 -3.77
N GLY A 32 -8.36 -5.30 -3.60
CA GLY A 32 -7.63 -6.51 -3.22
C GLY A 32 -6.62 -6.96 -4.28
N ALA A 33 -6.99 -6.90 -5.56
CA ALA A 33 -6.08 -7.23 -6.66
C ALA A 33 -4.88 -6.27 -6.73
N VAL A 34 -5.10 -4.96 -6.51
CA VAL A 34 -4.04 -3.96 -6.43
C VAL A 34 -3.14 -4.23 -5.22
N ALA A 35 -3.71 -4.49 -4.04
CA ALA A 35 -2.94 -4.83 -2.85
C ALA A 35 -2.02 -6.04 -3.09
N ARG A 36 -2.51 -7.08 -3.77
CA ARG A 36 -1.71 -8.25 -4.16
C ARG A 36 -0.58 -7.88 -5.14
N ALA A 37 -0.88 -7.07 -6.14
CA ALA A 37 0.14 -6.60 -7.08
C ALA A 37 1.23 -5.78 -6.36
N MET A 38 0.84 -4.89 -5.44
CA MET A 38 1.75 -4.09 -4.64
C MET A 38 2.69 -4.95 -3.82
N LYS A 39 2.19 -5.95 -3.09
CA LYS A 39 3.06 -6.86 -2.33
C LYS A 39 4.07 -7.59 -3.21
N ASN A 40 3.63 -8.12 -4.36
CA ASN A 40 4.54 -8.80 -5.30
C ASN A 40 5.64 -7.87 -5.84
N MET A 41 5.41 -6.56 -5.82
CA MET A 41 6.37 -5.52 -6.24
C MET A 41 7.10 -4.86 -5.07
N GLY A 42 6.91 -5.34 -3.84
CA GLY A 42 7.52 -4.77 -2.64
C GLY A 42 6.99 -3.39 -2.24
N LEU A 43 5.81 -3.00 -2.70
CA LEU A 43 5.14 -1.73 -2.37
C LEU A 43 4.17 -1.91 -1.21
N GLY A 44 4.09 -0.91 -0.31
CA GLY A 44 3.25 -0.98 0.90
C GLY A 44 2.27 0.18 1.11
N ASN A 45 2.32 1.24 0.30
CA ASN A 45 1.64 2.50 0.60
C ASN A 45 0.37 2.72 -0.25
N LEU A 46 -0.73 2.03 0.09
CA LEU A 46 -2.03 2.08 -0.62
C LEU A 46 -3.01 3.05 0.05
N TRP A 47 -3.59 3.97 -0.73
CA TRP A 47 -4.59 4.94 -0.28
C TRP A 47 -5.85 4.84 -1.13
N LEU A 48 -7.01 5.01 -0.49
CA LEU A 48 -8.32 4.96 -1.14
C LEU A 48 -9.02 6.30 -0.96
N VAL A 49 -9.55 6.86 -2.04
CA VAL A 49 -10.34 8.09 -2.02
C VAL A 49 -11.75 7.74 -2.50
N ASN A 50 -12.73 7.91 -1.63
CA ASN A 50 -14.15 7.67 -1.93
C ASN A 50 -14.46 6.31 -2.63
N PRO A 51 -13.93 5.16 -2.17
CA PRO A 51 -14.30 3.88 -2.76
C PRO A 51 -15.80 3.63 -2.57
N SER A 52 -16.47 3.04 -3.56
CA SER A 52 -17.91 2.74 -3.47
C SER A 52 -18.21 1.68 -2.40
N SER A 53 -17.26 0.79 -2.12
CA SER A 53 -17.32 -0.23 -1.06
C SER A 53 -15.90 -0.61 -0.64
N PHE A 54 -15.59 -0.50 0.67
CA PHE A 54 -14.38 -1.04 1.31
C PHE A 54 -14.42 -0.78 2.84
N PRO A 55 -14.01 -1.72 3.71
CA PRO A 55 -13.60 -3.10 3.43
C PRO A 55 -14.79 -4.03 3.21
N ASP A 56 -14.62 -5.06 2.37
CA ASP A 56 -15.63 -6.11 2.15
C ASP A 56 -15.02 -7.47 1.77
N GLU A 57 -15.85 -8.51 1.70
CA GLU A 57 -15.42 -9.87 1.38
C GLU A 57 -14.74 -9.97 0.00
N ALA A 58 -15.25 -9.24 -1.01
CA ALA A 58 -14.67 -9.26 -2.34
C ALA A 58 -13.25 -8.70 -2.37
N SER A 59 -12.98 -7.63 -1.61
CA SER A 59 -11.64 -7.07 -1.45
C SER A 59 -10.70 -8.06 -0.76
N TYR A 60 -11.14 -8.73 0.31
CA TYR A 60 -10.32 -9.73 1.00
C TYR A 60 -10.05 -10.98 0.15
N ALA A 61 -11.07 -11.49 -0.55
CA ALA A 61 -10.95 -12.66 -1.42
C ALA A 61 -9.94 -12.41 -2.54
N ARG A 62 -9.92 -11.20 -3.12
CA ARG A 62 -8.99 -10.82 -4.20
C ARG A 62 -7.62 -10.39 -3.69
N ALA A 63 -7.52 -10.02 -2.42
CA ALA A 63 -6.26 -9.84 -1.72
C ALA A 63 -5.63 -11.17 -1.27
N SER A 64 -6.31 -12.31 -1.38
CA SER A 64 -5.74 -13.60 -0.97
C SER A 64 -4.44 -13.91 -1.73
N SER A 65 -3.44 -14.40 -1.00
CA SER A 65 -2.01 -14.50 -1.41
C SER A 65 -1.23 -13.18 -1.49
N ALA A 66 -1.81 -12.05 -1.08
CA ALA A 66 -1.06 -10.89 -0.61
C ALA A 66 -0.57 -11.11 0.83
#